data_AF-A0A8B7T6G1-F1
#
_entry.id   AF-A0A8B7T6G1-F1
#
_cell.length_a   1.000
_cell.length_b   1.000
_cell.length_c   1.000
_cell.angle_alpha   90.00
_cell.angle_beta   90.00
_cell.angle_gamma   90.00
#
_symmetry.space_group_name_H-M   'P 1'
#
loop_
_entity.id
_entity.type
_entity.pdbx_description
1 polymer ?
#
loop_
_entity_poly.entity_id
_entity_poly.type
_entity_poly.pdbx_seq_one_letter_code
_entity_poly.pdbx_strand_id
1 'polypeptide(L)'
;MASQEKMEAVTKGSGLWSCPKPATYTPGTCELLRVMMKESRLTKFQQRHIMDTMKRGDILPLQCSPTSSQRVLPSKQPASPIYLPPILEARSHLRPASMCQANGAYCREQFKPRATRDLEKEKQRLQNIFATGKDKKEREKKPPPVPQEDPAPELDRFEEREASPAPTIPPRSLKA
;
A
#
# COMPACT_ATOMS: atom_id res chain seq x y z
N MET A 1 27.80 8.82 -59.75
CA MET A 1 27.21 9.52 -58.59
C MET A 1 25.91 8.81 -58.23
N ALA A 2 25.77 8.44 -56.96
CA ALA A 2 24.92 7.35 -56.46
C ALA A 2 23.40 7.61 -56.55
N SER A 3 22.65 6.60 -57.02
CA SER A 3 21.20 6.51 -56.88
C SER A 3 20.85 6.14 -55.44
N GLN A 4 20.01 6.94 -54.79
CA GLN A 4 19.43 6.57 -53.49
C GLN A 4 18.32 5.55 -53.71
N GLU A 5 18.60 4.31 -53.32
CA GLU A 5 17.66 3.22 -53.15
C GLU A 5 16.74 3.54 -51.95
N LYS A 6 15.43 3.71 -52.22
CA LYS A 6 14.41 3.78 -51.16
C LYS A 6 14.24 2.38 -50.59
N MET A 7 14.80 2.16 -49.41
CA MET A 7 14.53 0.95 -48.63
C MET A 7 13.06 0.96 -48.19
N GLU A 8 12.30 -0.01 -48.69
CA GLU A 8 10.97 -0.30 -48.19
C GLU A 8 11.04 -0.66 -46.71
N ALA A 9 10.28 0.08 -45.90
CA ALA A 9 10.16 -0.21 -44.49
C ALA A 9 9.41 -1.53 -44.32
N VAL A 10 10.14 -2.56 -43.88
CA VAL A 10 9.59 -3.84 -43.39
C VAL A 10 8.46 -3.54 -42.41
N THR A 11 7.27 -4.05 -42.75
CA THR A 11 6.06 -3.94 -41.96
C THR A 11 6.29 -4.57 -40.60
N LYS A 12 6.36 -3.70 -39.58
CA LYS A 12 6.45 -4.09 -38.18
C LYS A 12 5.16 -4.80 -37.77
N GLY A 13 5.29 -6.09 -37.46
CA GLY A 13 4.44 -6.80 -36.50
C GLY A 13 2.95 -6.80 -36.79
N SER A 14 2.51 -7.61 -37.75
CA SER A 14 1.14 -8.13 -37.70
C SER A 14 1.06 -9.07 -36.51
N GLY A 15 0.37 -8.64 -35.44
CA GLY A 15 0.20 -9.44 -34.25
C GLY A 15 -0.53 -10.75 -34.55
N LEU A 16 -0.22 -11.78 -33.77
CA LEU A 16 -0.85 -13.11 -33.74
C LEU A 16 -2.38 -13.10 -33.44
N TRP A 17 -2.99 -11.92 -33.38
CA TRP A 17 -4.39 -11.68 -33.04
C TRP A 17 -5.15 -10.94 -34.14
N SER A 18 -4.73 -11.06 -35.41
CA SER A 18 -5.62 -10.73 -36.52
C SER A 18 -6.71 -11.81 -36.61
N CYS A 19 -7.77 -11.67 -35.80
CA CYS A 19 -9.02 -12.34 -36.08
C CYS A 19 -9.45 -11.91 -37.50
N PRO A 20 -9.77 -12.85 -38.41
CA PRO A 20 -10.40 -12.47 -39.67
C PRO A 20 -11.63 -11.65 -39.32
N LYS A 21 -11.76 -10.46 -39.92
CA LYS A 21 -12.94 -9.63 -39.73
C LYS A 21 -14.16 -10.50 -40.06
N PRO A 22 -15.21 -10.50 -39.21
CA PRO A 22 -16.40 -11.27 -39.50
C PRO A 22 -16.91 -10.91 -40.90
N ALA A 23 -17.29 -11.95 -41.67
CA ALA A 23 -17.68 -11.83 -43.06
C ALA A 23 -18.71 -10.71 -43.22
N THR A 24 -18.34 -9.65 -43.93
CA THR A 24 -19.24 -8.52 -44.19
C THR A 24 -20.26 -8.98 -45.23
N TYR A 25 -21.55 -8.86 -44.92
CA TYR A 25 -22.61 -9.17 -45.87
C TYR A 25 -22.45 -8.33 -47.14
N THR A 26 -22.59 -8.95 -48.32
CA THR A 26 -22.53 -8.22 -49.58
C THR A 26 -23.69 -7.22 -49.69
N PRO A 27 -23.52 -6.10 -50.41
CA PRO A 27 -24.60 -5.11 -50.58
C PRO A 27 -25.86 -5.73 -51.18
N GLY A 28 -25.71 -6.66 -52.16
CA GLY A 28 -26.84 -7.38 -52.74
C GLY A 28 -27.60 -8.23 -51.72
N THR A 29 -26.90 -8.93 -50.83
CA THR A 29 -27.53 -9.67 -49.72
C THR A 29 -28.30 -8.74 -48.79
N CYS A 30 -27.76 -7.54 -48.53
CA CYS A 30 -28.41 -6.56 -47.66
C CYS A 30 -29.71 -6.00 -48.25
N GLU A 31 -29.75 -5.78 -49.56
CA GLU A 31 -30.96 -5.35 -50.25
C GLU A 31 -32.00 -6.46 -50.31
N LEU A 32 -31.58 -7.68 -50.62
CA LEU A 32 -32.46 -8.85 -50.61
C LEU A 32 -33.13 -9.04 -49.24
N LEU A 33 -32.36 -9.03 -48.15
CA LEU A 33 -32.94 -9.15 -46.81
C LEU A 33 -33.95 -8.03 -46.54
N ARG A 34 -33.67 -6.79 -46.95
CA ARG A 34 -34.59 -5.66 -46.76
C ARG A 34 -35.93 -5.88 -47.47
N VAL A 35 -35.91 -6.46 -48.67
CA VAL A 35 -37.11 -6.84 -49.42
C VAL A 35 -37.86 -7.95 -48.69
N MET A 36 -37.18 -9.03 -48.31
CA MET A 36 -37.78 -10.16 -47.58
C MET A 36 -38.44 -9.72 -46.27
N MET A 37 -37.78 -8.82 -45.51
CA MET A 37 -38.30 -8.28 -44.25
C MET A 37 -39.59 -7.46 -44.46
N LYS A 38 -39.68 -6.74 -45.59
CA LYS A 38 -40.87 -5.96 -45.97
C LYS A 38 -42.00 -6.88 -46.42
N GLU A 39 -41.70 -7.89 -47.23
CA GLU A 39 -42.67 -8.86 -47.74
C GLU A 39 -43.23 -9.75 -46.62
N SER A 40 -42.38 -10.17 -45.69
CA SER A 40 -42.76 -10.97 -44.52
C SER A 40 -43.43 -10.17 -43.40
N ARG A 41 -43.66 -8.86 -43.61
CA ARG A 41 -44.29 -7.94 -42.65
C ARG A 41 -43.68 -8.01 -41.24
N LEU A 42 -42.35 -8.12 -41.16
CA LEU A 42 -41.65 -8.19 -39.87
C LEU A 42 -41.89 -6.92 -39.04
N THR A 43 -41.94 -7.08 -37.72
CA THR A 43 -42.09 -5.94 -36.81
C THR A 43 -40.87 -5.02 -36.88
N LYS A 44 -41.02 -3.74 -36.57
CA LYS A 44 -39.90 -2.78 -36.55
C LYS A 44 -38.76 -3.24 -35.63
N PHE A 45 -39.10 -3.95 -34.57
CA PHE A 45 -38.12 -4.54 -33.65
C PHE A 45 -37.30 -5.65 -34.32
N GLN A 46 -37.96 -6.62 -34.96
CA GLN A 46 -37.30 -7.68 -35.72
C GLN A 46 -36.43 -7.08 -36.84
N GLN A 47 -36.95 -6.03 -37.51
CA GLN A 47 -36.21 -5.34 -38.56
C GLN A 47 -34.90 -4.73 -38.04
N ARG A 48 -34.97 -4.01 -36.91
CA ARG A 48 -33.79 -3.43 -36.28
C ARG A 48 -32.80 -4.51 -35.84
N HIS A 49 -33.27 -5.60 -35.22
CA HIS A 49 -32.40 -6.67 -34.75
C HIS A 49 -31.60 -7.30 -35.89
N ILE A 50 -32.26 -7.63 -37.00
CA ILE A 50 -31.62 -8.20 -38.20
C ILE A 50 -30.66 -7.19 -38.85
N MET A 51 -31.05 -5.92 -38.97
CA MET A 51 -30.15 -4.92 -39.55
C MET A 51 -28.91 -4.68 -38.70
N ASP A 52 -29.04 -4.75 -37.37
CA ASP A 52 -27.92 -4.54 -36.46
C ASP A 52 -26.93 -5.72 -36.48
N THR A 53 -27.40 -6.97 -36.60
CA THR A 53 -26.50 -8.13 -36.74
C THR A 53 -25.72 -8.06 -38.05
N MET A 54 -26.37 -7.64 -39.14
CA MET A 54 -25.71 -7.47 -40.43
C MET A 54 -24.62 -6.40 -40.41
N LYS A 55 -24.88 -5.26 -39.74
CA LYS A 55 -23.88 -4.19 -39.59
C LYS A 55 -22.69 -4.60 -38.74
N ARG A 56 -22.90 -5.50 -37.76
CA ARG A 56 -21.83 -6.04 -36.91
C ARG A 56 -21.01 -7.13 -37.60
N GLY A 57 -21.54 -7.72 -38.67
CA GLY A 57 -20.96 -8.90 -39.33
C GLY A 57 -21.26 -10.20 -38.60
N ASP A 58 -22.17 -10.19 -37.63
CA ASP A 58 -22.55 -11.38 -36.88
C ASP A 58 -23.39 -12.32 -37.75
N ILE A 59 -23.42 -13.61 -37.42
CA ILE A 59 -24.27 -14.60 -38.08
C ILE A 59 -25.75 -14.21 -37.86
N LEU A 60 -26.57 -14.35 -38.91
CA LEU A 60 -27.99 -14.01 -38.87
C LEU A 60 -28.73 -14.81 -37.77
N PRO A 61 -29.57 -14.17 -36.93
CA PRO A 61 -30.23 -14.85 -35.82
C PRO A 61 -31.29 -15.83 -36.33
N LEU A 62 -31.25 -17.07 -35.85
CA LEU A 62 -32.24 -18.11 -36.17
C LEU A 62 -33.63 -17.81 -35.60
N GLN A 63 -33.67 -17.08 -34.47
CA GLN A 63 -34.91 -16.74 -33.79
C GLN A 63 -34.92 -15.26 -33.39
N CYS A 64 -36.01 -14.57 -33.70
CA CYS A 64 -36.23 -13.19 -33.29
C CYS A 64 -37.49 -13.12 -32.42
N SER A 65 -37.38 -12.51 -31.23
CA SER A 65 -38.54 -12.32 -30.36
C SER A 65 -39.54 -11.35 -31.00
N PRO A 66 -40.86 -11.66 -31.02
CA PRO A 66 -41.85 -10.85 -31.72
C PRO A 66 -42.10 -9.47 -31.09
N THR A 67 -41.93 -9.33 -29.76
CA THR A 67 -42.36 -8.14 -29.01
C THR A 67 -41.30 -7.51 -28.11
N SER A 68 -40.08 -8.03 -28.04
CA SER A 68 -39.18 -7.70 -26.93
C SER A 68 -37.87 -7.01 -27.32
N SER A 69 -37.77 -5.73 -26.93
CA SER A 69 -36.56 -4.97 -26.57
C SER A 69 -35.36 -5.78 -26.05
N GLN A 70 -35.71 -6.78 -25.23
CA GLN A 70 -34.83 -7.35 -24.25
C GLN A 70 -33.78 -8.19 -24.98
N ARG A 71 -32.56 -7.66 -25.04
CA ARG A 71 -31.38 -8.48 -25.31
C ARG A 71 -31.35 -9.53 -24.21
N VAL A 72 -31.85 -10.73 -24.53
CA VAL A 72 -31.66 -11.91 -23.70
C VAL A 72 -30.17 -12.15 -23.74
N LEU A 73 -29.45 -11.56 -22.77
CA LEU A 73 -28.15 -12.07 -22.40
C LEU A 73 -28.36 -13.58 -22.22
N PRO A 74 -27.50 -14.42 -22.83
CA PRO A 74 -27.63 -15.86 -22.64
C PRO A 74 -27.77 -16.06 -21.13
N SER A 75 -28.94 -16.58 -20.73
CA SER A 75 -29.21 -16.85 -19.33
C SER A 75 -28.02 -17.68 -18.88
N LYS A 76 -27.27 -17.17 -17.89
CA LYS A 76 -26.29 -17.98 -17.17
C LYS A 76 -27.11 -18.98 -16.38
N GLN A 77 -27.79 -19.89 -17.07
CA GLN A 77 -28.17 -21.17 -16.52
C GLN A 77 -26.84 -21.72 -16.02
N PRO A 78 -26.63 -21.88 -14.69
CA PRO A 78 -25.51 -22.65 -14.24
C PRO A 78 -25.70 -24.01 -14.91
N ALA A 79 -24.83 -24.31 -15.88
CA ALA A 79 -24.84 -25.61 -16.52
C ALA A 79 -24.86 -26.65 -15.40
N SER A 80 -25.80 -27.59 -15.46
CA SER A 80 -25.78 -28.74 -14.56
C SER A 80 -24.35 -29.28 -14.56
N PRO A 81 -23.77 -29.62 -13.39
CA PRO A 81 -22.39 -30.04 -13.31
C PRO A 81 -22.22 -31.27 -14.18
N ILE A 82 -21.60 -31.07 -15.35
CA ILE A 82 -21.21 -32.17 -16.23
C ILE A 82 -20.10 -32.87 -15.47
N TYR A 83 -20.40 -34.03 -14.87
CA TYR A 83 -19.39 -34.91 -14.29
C TYR A 83 -18.56 -35.49 -15.43
N LEU A 84 -17.56 -34.72 -15.88
CA LEU A 84 -16.56 -35.22 -16.80
C LEU A 84 -15.53 -36.03 -16.02
N PRO A 85 -15.02 -37.14 -16.59
CA PRO A 85 -13.90 -37.85 -16.00
C PRO A 85 -12.69 -36.90 -15.88
N PRO A 86 -11.86 -36.99 -14.82
CA PRO A 86 -10.78 -36.04 -14.52
C PRO A 86 -9.73 -35.80 -15.62
N ILE A 87 -9.74 -36.66 -16.64
CA ILE A 87 -8.85 -36.63 -17.80
C ILE A 87 -9.35 -35.59 -18.84
N LEU A 88 -10.66 -35.36 -18.90
CA LEU A 88 -11.31 -34.42 -19.84
C LEU A 88 -11.65 -33.08 -19.19
N GLU A 89 -11.49 -32.95 -17.87
CA GLU A 89 -11.63 -31.67 -17.18
C GLU A 89 -10.54 -30.71 -17.64
N ALA A 90 -10.97 -29.58 -18.20
CA ALA A 90 -10.08 -28.48 -18.53
C ALA A 90 -9.47 -27.92 -17.24
N ARG A 91 -8.29 -28.42 -16.87
CA ARG A 91 -7.54 -27.93 -15.72
C ARG A 91 -7.16 -26.49 -15.99
N SER A 92 -7.72 -25.56 -15.20
CA SER A 92 -7.30 -24.18 -15.26
C SER A 92 -5.82 -24.09 -14.88
N HIS A 93 -5.01 -23.46 -15.72
CA HIS A 93 -3.59 -23.21 -15.44
C HIS A 93 -3.39 -22.12 -14.37
N LEU A 94 -4.48 -21.63 -13.78
CA LEU A 94 -4.47 -20.59 -12.76
C LEU A 94 -4.12 -21.20 -11.40
N ARG A 95 -3.44 -20.44 -10.56
CA ARG A 95 -3.16 -20.85 -9.19
C ARG A 95 -4.48 -20.85 -8.39
N PRO A 96 -4.77 -21.92 -7.63
CA PRO A 96 -5.96 -21.97 -6.79
C PRO A 96 -5.89 -20.90 -5.70
N ALA A 97 -7.04 -20.40 -5.26
CA ALA A 97 -7.15 -19.29 -4.32
C ALA A 97 -6.39 -19.56 -3.00
N SER A 98 -6.38 -20.81 -2.53
CA SER A 98 -5.64 -21.23 -1.34
C SER A 98 -4.13 -20.99 -1.48
N MET A 99 -3.54 -21.29 -2.64
CA MET A 99 -2.12 -21.05 -2.88
C MET A 99 -1.79 -19.55 -2.93
N CYS A 100 -2.68 -18.74 -3.51
CA CYS A 100 -2.48 -17.29 -3.56
C CYS A 100 -2.55 -16.65 -2.16
N GLN A 101 -3.41 -17.19 -1.28
CA GLN A 101 -3.59 -16.68 0.09
C GLN A 101 -2.51 -17.19 1.06
N ALA A 102 -1.91 -18.36 0.80
CA ALA A 102 -0.95 -19.01 1.69
C ALA A 102 0.25 -18.12 2.05
N ASN A 103 0.69 -17.25 1.15
CA ASN A 103 1.87 -16.40 1.36
C ASN A 103 1.59 -15.16 2.21
N GLY A 104 0.39 -15.00 2.77
CA GLY A 104 0.03 -13.83 3.58
C GLY A 104 0.04 -12.51 2.80
N ALA A 105 0.17 -12.54 1.47
CA ALA A 105 0.26 -11.36 0.60
C ALA A 105 -0.98 -10.46 0.68
N TYR A 106 -2.11 -11.02 1.13
CA TYR A 106 -3.36 -10.32 1.31
C TYR A 106 -3.61 -9.90 2.77
N CYS A 107 -2.73 -10.29 3.71
CA CYS A 107 -2.83 -9.85 5.10
C CYS A 107 -2.37 -8.40 5.21
N ARG A 108 -3.22 -7.53 5.77
CA ARG A 108 -2.89 -6.13 6.02
C ARG A 108 -2.08 -6.02 7.31
N GLU A 109 -1.05 -5.18 7.31
CA GLU A 109 -0.27 -4.88 8.51
C GLU A 109 -1.20 -4.32 9.59
N GLN A 110 -1.16 -4.94 10.77
CA GLN A 110 -1.95 -4.47 11.90
C GLN A 110 -1.28 -3.23 12.49
N PHE A 111 -2.04 -2.15 12.65
CA PHE A 111 -1.56 -0.96 13.36
C PHE A 111 -1.12 -1.35 14.78
N LYS A 112 0.15 -1.10 15.09
CA LYS A 112 0.71 -1.23 16.45
C LYS A 112 0.96 0.17 16.98
N PRO A 113 0.18 0.65 17.98
CA PRO A 113 0.47 1.94 18.59
C PRO A 113 1.85 1.87 19.22
N ARG A 114 2.75 2.74 18.75
CA ARG A 114 4.09 2.88 19.31
C ARG A 114 3.97 3.57 20.66
N ALA A 115 4.74 3.14 21.65
CA ALA A 115 4.88 3.88 22.90
C ALA A 115 5.26 5.34 22.57
N THR A 116 4.40 6.27 22.95
CA THR A 116 4.64 7.71 22.74
C THR A 116 5.92 8.07 23.48
N ARG A 117 6.86 8.73 22.80
CA ARG A 117 8.05 9.29 23.45
C ARG A 117 7.59 10.33 24.47
N ASP A 118 8.24 10.41 25.63
CA ASP A 118 7.92 11.42 26.64
C ASP A 118 7.99 12.83 26.03
N LEU A 119 6.83 13.48 25.86
CA LEU A 119 6.71 14.75 25.15
C LEU A 119 7.51 15.85 25.85
N GLU A 120 7.59 15.80 27.18
CA GLU A 120 8.36 16.73 28.01
C GLU A 120 9.86 16.59 27.77
N LYS A 121 10.37 15.36 27.58
CA LYS A 121 11.79 15.14 27.30
C LYS A 121 12.18 15.64 25.92
N GLU A 122 11.32 15.43 24.92
CA GLU A 122 11.52 15.93 23.55
C GLU A 122 11.42 17.46 23.51
N LYS A 123 10.46 18.06 24.21
CA LYS A 123 10.36 19.52 24.34
C LYS A 123 11.64 20.13 24.93
N GLN A 124 12.15 19.54 26.02
CA GLN A 124 13.38 20.01 26.64
C GLN A 124 14.60 19.83 25.72
N ARG A 125 14.68 18.71 25.00
CA ARG A 125 15.71 18.45 23.98
C ARG A 125 15.72 19.55 22.91
N LEU A 126 14.56 19.83 22.33
CA LEU A 126 14.40 20.86 21.29
C LEU A 126 14.71 22.26 21.83
N GLN A 127 14.29 22.57 23.05
CA GLN A 127 14.65 23.83 23.71
C GLN A 127 16.17 23.98 23.85
N ASN A 128 16.88 22.93 24.24
CA ASN A 128 18.35 22.94 24.33
C ASN A 128 19.01 23.13 22.96
N ILE A 129 18.47 22.50 21.92
CA ILE A 129 18.94 22.66 20.54
C ILE A 129 18.72 24.09 20.06
N PHE A 130 17.55 24.69 20.30
CA PHE A 130 17.30 26.07 19.87
C PHE A 130 18.10 27.10 20.67
N ALA A 131 18.30 26.87 21.97
CA ALA A 131 19.07 27.79 22.80
C ALA A 131 20.58 27.69 22.58
N THR A 132 21.12 26.48 22.35
CA THR A 132 22.58 26.24 22.37
C THR A 132 23.14 25.54 21.13
N GLY A 133 22.29 25.20 20.16
CA GLY A 133 22.66 24.50 18.93
C GLY A 133 23.07 23.03 19.12
N LYS A 134 23.02 22.51 20.35
CA LYS A 134 23.52 21.17 20.70
C LYS A 134 22.52 20.43 21.60
N ASP A 135 22.33 19.15 21.32
CA ASP A 135 21.54 18.25 22.15
C ASP A 135 22.37 17.77 23.35
N LYS A 136 22.23 18.45 24.50
CA LYS A 136 23.09 18.23 25.68
C LYS A 136 22.66 17.06 26.59
N LYS A 137 21.76 16.17 26.15
CA LYS A 137 21.14 15.16 27.05
C LYS A 137 21.86 13.81 27.16
N GLU A 138 23.13 13.75 26.78
CA GLU A 138 24.03 12.62 27.11
C GLU A 138 25.40 13.14 27.58
N ARG A 139 25.44 14.21 28.38
CA ARG A 139 26.58 14.32 29.30
C ARG A 139 26.38 13.25 30.34
N GLU A 140 27.11 12.15 30.17
CA GLU A 140 27.27 11.07 31.12
C GLU A 140 27.20 11.62 32.54
N LYS A 141 26.42 10.94 33.39
CA LYS A 141 26.56 11.12 34.83
C LYS A 141 28.04 10.93 35.12
N LYS A 142 28.75 12.01 35.46
CA LYS A 142 30.04 11.85 36.13
C LYS A 142 29.76 10.91 37.32
N PRO A 143 30.62 9.89 37.57
CA PRO A 143 30.51 9.17 38.81
C PRO A 143 30.51 10.19 39.96
N PRO A 144 29.75 9.94 41.04
CA PRO A 144 29.84 10.80 42.21
C PRO A 144 31.32 10.93 42.59
N PRO A 145 31.79 12.12 43.00
CA PRO A 145 33.15 12.25 43.49
C PRO A 145 33.32 11.21 44.59
N VAL A 146 34.37 10.40 44.45
CA VAL A 146 34.85 9.49 45.50
C VAL A 146 34.91 10.31 46.79
N PRO A 147 34.33 9.85 47.91
CA PRO A 147 34.59 10.49 49.20
C PRO A 147 36.11 10.53 49.39
N GLN A 148 36.69 11.72 49.30
CA GLN A 148 38.02 11.93 49.86
C GLN A 148 37.85 11.71 51.35
N GLU A 149 38.68 10.85 51.94
CA GLU A 149 38.80 10.80 53.39
C GLU A 149 38.96 12.24 53.89
N ASP A 150 38.11 12.63 54.83
CA ASP A 150 38.17 13.94 55.45
C ASP A 150 39.62 14.16 55.94
N PRO A 151 40.33 15.22 55.50
CA PRO A 151 41.55 15.60 56.21
C PRO A 151 41.14 15.89 57.66
N ALA A 152 41.92 15.35 58.60
CA ALA A 152 41.65 15.42 60.04
C ALA A 152 41.13 16.81 60.45
N PRO A 153 40.18 16.90 61.41
CA PRO A 153 39.59 18.16 61.81
C PRO A 153 40.66 19.22 62.03
N GLU A 154 40.61 20.27 61.22
CA GLU A 154 41.47 21.43 61.36
C GLU A 154 41.18 22.01 62.75
N LEU A 155 42.11 21.83 63.70
CA LEU A 155 41.97 22.33 65.05
C LEU A 155 41.75 23.85 64.99
N ASP A 156 40.62 24.29 65.54
CA ASP A 156 40.20 25.67 65.49
C ASP A 156 41.23 26.53 66.24
N ARG A 157 41.77 27.54 65.55
CA ARG A 157 42.86 28.41 66.04
C ARG A 157 42.49 29.21 67.29
N PHE A 158 41.24 29.11 67.74
CA PHE A 158 40.71 29.79 68.92
C PHE A 158 40.68 28.91 70.18
N GLU A 159 40.81 27.58 70.07
CA GLU A 159 40.83 26.67 71.24
C GLU A 159 42.17 26.68 72.00
N GLU A 160 43.25 27.19 71.39
CA GLU A 160 44.55 27.37 72.04
C GLU A 160 44.57 28.51 73.07
N ARG A 161 43.55 29.38 73.11
CA ARG A 161 43.49 30.51 74.06
C ARG A 161 42.80 30.23 75.39
N GLU A 162 42.09 29.11 75.54
CA GLU A 162 41.46 28.75 76.82
C GLU A 162 42.34 27.85 77.70
N ALA A 163 43.45 27.33 77.18
CA ALA A 163 44.41 26.53 77.93
C ALA A 163 45.63 27.35 78.41
N SER A 164 45.38 28.48 79.06
CA SER A 164 46.38 29.17 79.88
C SER A 164 46.03 28.97 81.37
N PRO A 165 46.85 28.27 82.17
CA PRO A 165 46.58 28.15 83.60
C PRO A 165 46.68 29.53 84.26
N ALA A 166 45.57 29.97 84.85
CA ALA A 166 45.51 31.17 85.67
C ALA A 166 46.63 31.18 86.73
N PRO A 167 47.31 32.30 86.98
CA PRO A 167 48.33 32.35 88.03
C PRO A 167 47.69 32.15 89.40
N THR A 168 48.17 31.12 90.10
CA THR A 168 47.83 30.83 91.49
C THR A 168 48.30 31.99 92.38
N ILE A 169 47.36 32.77 92.92
CA ILE A 169 47.65 33.82 93.90
C ILE A 169 47.74 33.17 95.29
N PRO A 170 48.85 33.30 96.04
CA PRO A 170 48.94 32.78 97.40
C PRO A 170 48.11 33.63 98.39
N PRO A 171 47.55 33.03 99.46
CA PRO A 171 46.72 33.75 100.42
C PRO A 171 47.55 34.75 101.22
N ARG A 172 47.11 36.00 101.22
CA ARG A 172 47.69 37.08 102.04
C ARG A 172 47.29 36.83 103.50
N SER A 173 48.29 36.56 104.32
CA SER A 173 48.18 36.39 105.77
C SER A 173 47.50 37.58 106.44
N LEU A 174 46.43 37.31 107.20
CA LEU A 174 45.87 38.18 108.22
C LEU A 174 46.91 38.39 109.32
N LYS A 175 47.23 39.65 109.64
CA LYS A 175 47.86 40.04 110.90
C LYS A 175 47.02 41.14 111.55
N ALA A 176 46.94 41.01 112.87
CA ALA A 176 46.05 41.62 113.85
C ALA A 176 45.95 43.15 113.80
#